data_AF-A0A1Z8B8Y7-F1
#
_entry.id   AF-A0A1Z8B8Y7-F1
#
_cell.length_a   1.000
_cell.length_b   1.000
_cell.length_c   1.000
_cell.angle_alpha   90.00
_cell.angle_beta   90.00
_cell.angle_gamma   90.00
#
_symmetry.space_group_name_H-M   'P 1'
#
loop_
_entity.id
_entity.type
_entity.pdbx_description
1 polymer ?
#
loop_
_entity_poly.entity_id
_entity_poly.type
_entity_poly.pdbx_seq_one_letter_code
_entity_poly.pdbx_strand_id
1 'polypeptide(L)'
;MPKTVFLFTILLLANSLKAQTESGSINLGGNMSVITFDQNYVNNATDLALARTVIHELVHAYIKYQLVNQPGGDMGRAIDELFAQIFIGNAPGDPQHVLMANAFVDAMANSLEQWHNDPSVASIEYTRMAWSGGMRDSDAYEELDFTEQNLIISRDAIESRELPPSLEVPLLGIIPTNC
;
A
#
# COMPACT_ATOMS: atom_id res chain seq x y z
N MET A 1 5.55 -27.60 15.76
CA MET A 1 4.81 -26.61 14.95
C MET A 1 5.47 -26.58 13.58
N PRO A 2 4.74 -26.78 12.47
CA PRO A 2 5.34 -26.66 11.15
C PRO A 2 5.82 -25.21 10.96
N LYS A 3 7.05 -25.04 10.49
CA LYS A 3 7.58 -23.72 10.14
C LYS A 3 6.93 -23.34 8.81
N THR A 4 5.93 -22.47 8.85
CA THR A 4 5.35 -21.91 7.63
C THR A 4 6.43 -21.06 6.95
N VAL A 5 6.92 -21.52 5.80
CA VAL A 5 7.82 -20.74 4.96
C VAL A 5 6.93 -19.82 4.14
N PHE A 6 6.92 -18.54 4.48
CA PHE A 6 6.31 -17.52 3.63
C PHE A 6 7.32 -17.14 2.55
N LEU A 7 7.02 -17.57 1.33
CA LEU A 7 7.72 -17.14 0.15
C LEU A 7 6.94 -15.97 -0.44
N PHE A 8 7.64 -14.91 -0.85
CA PHE A 8 7.04 -13.80 -1.60
C PHE A 8 7.39 -14.00 -3.06
N THR A 9 6.42 -13.87 -3.94
CA THR A 9 6.66 -13.91 -5.38
C THR A 9 6.00 -12.70 -6.00
N ILE A 10 6.79 -11.95 -6.78
CA ILE A 10 6.32 -10.80 -7.56
C ILE A 10 6.07 -11.28 -8.99
N LEU A 11 4.84 -11.09 -9.47
CA LEU A 11 4.44 -11.40 -10.83
C LEU A 11 4.09 -10.12 -11.59
N LEU A 12 4.39 -10.08 -12.88
CA LEU A 12 4.00 -9.01 -13.78
C LEU A 12 2.95 -9.53 -14.76
N LEU A 13 1.73 -9.02 -14.65
CA LEU A 13 0.59 -9.42 -15.48
C LEU A 13 -0.24 -8.18 -15.85
N ALA A 14 -1.16 -8.31 -16.81
CA ALA A 14 -2.15 -7.27 -17.02
C ALA A 14 -3.15 -7.30 -15.85
N ASN A 15 -3.29 -6.20 -15.13
CA ASN A 15 -4.16 -6.11 -13.96
C ASN A 15 -4.99 -4.81 -14.00
N SER A 16 -6.23 -4.85 -13.52
CA SER A 16 -7.07 -3.65 -13.39
C SER A 16 -6.62 -2.73 -12.26
N LEU A 17 -5.84 -3.25 -11.31
CA LEU A 17 -5.22 -2.50 -10.23
C LEU A 17 -3.71 -2.34 -10.48
N LYS A 18 -3.10 -1.27 -9.93
CA LYS A 18 -1.64 -1.01 -9.99
C LYS A 18 -0.83 -2.20 -9.47
N ALA A 19 -1.28 -2.78 -8.36
CA ALA A 19 -0.84 -4.06 -7.84
C ALA A 19 -1.97 -4.70 -7.01
N GLN A 20 -1.80 -5.98 -6.66
CA GLN A 20 -2.66 -6.68 -5.73
C GLN A 20 -1.92 -7.81 -5.01
N THR A 21 -2.29 -8.05 -3.75
CA THR A 21 -1.82 -9.19 -2.96
C THR A 21 -2.89 -10.26 -2.87
N GLU A 22 -2.57 -11.50 -3.20
CA GLU A 22 -3.45 -12.66 -3.08
C GLU A 22 -2.81 -13.79 -2.27
N SER A 23 -3.65 -14.66 -1.69
CA SER A 23 -3.17 -15.88 -1.05
C SER A 23 -3.01 -16.98 -2.11
N GLY A 24 -1.79 -17.49 -2.26
CA GLY A 24 -1.47 -18.66 -3.07
C GLY A 24 -1.26 -19.91 -2.23
N SER A 25 -1.52 -21.08 -2.81
CA SER A 25 -1.11 -22.37 -2.26
C SER A 25 0.11 -22.87 -3.03
N ILE A 26 1.20 -23.20 -2.33
CA ILE A 26 2.31 -23.95 -2.94
C ILE A 26 2.12 -25.45 -2.71
N ASN A 27 2.50 -26.26 -3.71
CA ASN A 27 2.48 -27.74 -3.65
C ASN A 27 3.39 -28.35 -2.55
N LEU A 28 3.97 -27.53 -1.67
CA LEU A 28 4.78 -27.90 -0.51
C LEU A 28 4.01 -27.79 0.83
N GLY A 29 2.70 -27.51 0.80
CA GLY A 29 1.85 -27.50 2.01
C GLY A 29 1.96 -26.22 2.86
N GLY A 30 2.39 -25.10 2.28
CA GLY A 30 2.45 -23.79 2.92
C GLY A 30 1.55 -22.76 2.23
N ASN A 31 1.15 -21.73 2.99
CA ASN A 31 0.46 -20.56 2.46
C ASN A 31 1.50 -19.54 1.96
N MET A 32 1.26 -18.98 0.78
CA MET A 32 2.10 -17.98 0.13
C MET A 32 1.29 -16.69 -0.06
N SER A 33 1.94 -15.53 0.07
CA SER A 33 1.38 -14.27 -0.42
C SER A 33 2.01 -13.95 -1.77
N VAL A 34 1.19 -13.82 -2.81
CA VAL A 34 1.63 -13.47 -4.16
C VAL A 34 1.26 -12.01 -4.41
N ILE A 35 2.24 -11.20 -4.78
CA ILE A 35 2.03 -9.80 -5.15
C ILE A 35 2.12 -9.71 -6.67
N THR A 36 1.07 -9.23 -7.32
CA THR A 36 1.03 -9.08 -8.77
C THR A 36 0.95 -7.61 -9.13
N PHE A 37 1.85 -7.13 -9.98
CA PHE A 37 1.86 -5.75 -10.48
C PHE A 37 1.30 -5.70 -11.90
N ASP A 38 0.62 -4.59 -12.21
CA ASP A 38 0.27 -4.26 -13.58
C ASP A 38 1.53 -3.90 -14.36
N GLN A 39 1.74 -4.57 -15.50
CA GLN A 39 2.92 -4.35 -16.33
C GLN A 39 3.02 -2.91 -16.85
N ASN A 40 1.90 -2.27 -17.20
CA ASN A 40 1.93 -0.88 -17.67
C ASN A 40 2.29 0.06 -16.52
N TYR A 41 1.78 -0.20 -15.32
CA TYR A 41 2.17 0.56 -14.14
C TYR A 41 3.69 0.46 -13.88
N VAL A 42 4.25 -0.75 -13.91
CA VAL A 42 5.71 -0.96 -13.75
C VAL A 42 6.53 -0.22 -14.79
N ASN A 43 6.08 -0.20 -16.04
CA ASN A 43 6.82 0.44 -17.13
C ASN A 43 6.75 1.98 -17.11
N ASN A 44 5.76 2.55 -16.41
CA ASN A 44 5.49 3.98 -16.46
C ASN A 44 5.80 4.70 -15.15
N ALA A 45 5.50 4.10 -14.00
CA ALA A 45 5.62 4.74 -12.70
C ALA A 45 7.07 5.05 -12.34
N THR A 46 7.28 6.03 -11.45
CA THR A 46 8.60 6.28 -10.87
C THR A 46 9.05 5.12 -9.99
N ASP A 47 10.35 4.99 -9.79
CA ASP A 47 10.92 4.06 -8.81
C ASP A 47 10.32 4.23 -7.40
N LEU A 48 10.06 5.48 -6.98
CA LEU A 48 9.45 5.81 -5.71
C LEU A 48 7.98 5.37 -5.64
N ALA A 49 7.20 5.55 -6.72
CA ALA A 49 5.86 5.01 -6.83
C ALA A 49 5.84 3.48 -6.73
N LEU A 50 6.77 2.81 -7.41
CA LEU A 50 6.90 1.35 -7.35
C LEU A 50 7.30 0.86 -5.96
N ALA A 51 8.28 1.50 -5.33
CA ALA A 51 8.72 1.16 -3.98
C ALA A 51 7.58 1.29 -2.96
N ARG A 52 6.84 2.40 -3.02
CA ARG A 52 5.63 2.61 -2.21
C ARG A 52 4.62 1.49 -2.44
N THR A 53 4.33 1.14 -3.69
CA THR A 53 3.36 0.08 -4.00
C THR A 53 3.84 -1.27 -3.46
N VAL A 54 5.13 -1.61 -3.57
CA VAL A 54 5.70 -2.81 -2.93
C VAL A 54 5.46 -2.79 -1.42
N ILE A 55 5.74 -1.66 -0.74
CA ILE A 55 5.53 -1.52 0.70
C ILE A 55 4.05 -1.72 1.07
N HIS A 56 3.13 -1.10 0.33
CA HIS A 56 1.69 -1.23 0.53
C HIS A 56 1.24 -2.70 0.45
N GLU A 57 1.66 -3.41 -0.59
CA GLU A 57 1.32 -4.82 -0.79
C GLU A 57 1.99 -5.75 0.25
N LEU A 58 3.20 -5.41 0.72
CA LEU A 58 3.84 -6.13 1.82
C LEU A 58 3.07 -6.00 3.14
N VAL A 59 2.45 -4.84 3.40
CA VAL A 59 1.59 -4.66 4.58
C VAL A 59 0.32 -5.52 4.45
N HIS A 60 -0.32 -5.57 3.28
CA HIS A 60 -1.40 -6.54 3.03
C HIS A 60 -0.96 -7.98 3.31
N ALA A 61 0.19 -8.38 2.80
CA ALA A 61 0.72 -9.73 3.02
C ALA A 61 1.00 -10.00 4.51
N TYR A 62 1.53 -9.01 5.25
CA TYR A 62 1.77 -9.10 6.69
C TYR A 62 0.47 -9.24 7.48
N ILE A 63 -0.56 -8.45 7.15
CA ILE A 63 -1.88 -8.55 7.76
C ILE A 63 -2.45 -9.96 7.55
N LYS A 64 -2.43 -10.47 6.31
CA LYS A 64 -2.89 -11.83 5.99
C LYS A 64 -2.10 -12.89 6.76
N TYR A 65 -0.78 -12.72 6.89
CA TYR A 65 0.05 -13.60 7.72
C TYR A 65 -0.44 -13.63 9.17
N GLN A 66 -0.71 -12.47 9.77
CA GLN A 66 -1.16 -12.39 11.16
C GLN A 66 -2.53 -13.04 11.34
N LEU A 67 -3.47 -12.83 10.41
CA LEU A 67 -4.80 -13.45 10.47
C LEU A 67 -4.74 -14.99 10.45
N VAL A 68 -3.80 -15.55 9.67
CA VAL A 68 -3.65 -17.02 9.57
C VAL A 68 -2.92 -17.60 10.78
N ASN A 69 -1.86 -16.95 11.26
CA ASN A 69 -0.95 -17.53 12.25
C ASN A 69 -1.26 -17.13 13.69
N GLN A 70 -2.00 -16.04 13.89
CA GLN A 70 -2.44 -15.57 15.20
C GLN A 70 -3.94 -15.21 15.18
N PRO A 71 -4.83 -16.14 14.79
CA PRO A 71 -6.26 -15.90 14.81
C PRO A 71 -6.70 -15.57 16.25
N GLY A 72 -7.24 -14.37 16.46
CA GLY A 72 -7.62 -13.84 17.78
C GLY A 72 -6.56 -12.98 18.48
N GLY A 73 -5.36 -12.80 17.89
CA GLY A 73 -4.40 -11.77 18.31
C GLY A 73 -4.92 -10.36 18.04
N ASP A 74 -4.20 -9.34 18.51
CA ASP A 74 -4.65 -7.93 18.43
C ASP A 74 -5.02 -7.51 17.00
N MET A 75 -4.22 -7.92 16.01
CA MET A 75 -4.46 -7.66 14.59
C MET A 75 -5.74 -8.34 14.07
N GLY A 76 -5.97 -9.60 14.46
CA GLY A 76 -7.16 -10.34 14.05
C GLY A 76 -8.43 -9.73 14.63
N ARG A 77 -8.38 -9.35 15.91
CA ARG A 77 -9.53 -8.68 16.57
C ARG A 77 -9.83 -7.32 15.94
N ALA A 78 -8.79 -6.52 15.65
CA ALA A 78 -8.98 -5.24 14.98
C ALA A 78 -9.66 -5.39 13.60
N ILE A 79 -9.28 -6.41 12.81
CA ILE A 79 -9.92 -6.68 11.52
C ILE A 79 -11.34 -7.19 11.68
N ASP A 80 -11.59 -8.12 12.62
CA ASP A 80 -12.95 -8.61 12.90
C ASP A 80 -13.89 -7.47 13.33
N GLU A 81 -13.39 -6.53 14.14
CA GLU A 81 -14.11 -5.32 14.54
C GLU A 81 -14.43 -4.42 13.35
N LEU A 82 -13.48 -4.19 12.44
CA LEU A 82 -13.70 -3.40 11.22
C LEU A 82 -14.71 -4.07 10.29
N PHE A 83 -14.64 -5.39 10.09
CA PHE A 83 -15.65 -6.13 9.34
C PHE A 83 -17.04 -5.99 9.95
N ALA A 84 -17.16 -6.07 11.29
CA ALA A 84 -18.41 -5.87 11.98
C ALA A 84 -18.97 -4.45 11.75
N GLN A 85 -18.12 -3.42 11.81
CA GLN A 85 -18.50 -2.02 11.55
C GLN A 85 -18.96 -1.78 10.10
N ILE A 86 -18.29 -2.37 9.12
CA ILE A 86 -18.68 -2.30 7.71
C ILE A 86 -20.03 -3.00 7.48
N PHE A 87 -20.23 -4.19 8.07
CA PHE A 87 -21.47 -4.95 7.90
C PHE A 87 -22.70 -4.21 8.44
N ILE A 88 -22.54 -3.40 9.49
CA ILE A 88 -23.62 -2.56 10.06
C ILE A 88 -23.67 -1.16 9.44
N GLY A 89 -22.83 -0.86 8.44
CA GLY A 89 -22.82 0.40 7.69
C GLY A 89 -22.18 1.59 8.44
N ASN A 90 -21.34 1.34 9.44
CA ASN A 90 -20.72 2.36 10.28
C ASN A 90 -19.27 2.71 9.90
N ALA A 91 -18.66 1.98 8.97
CA ALA A 91 -17.33 2.28 8.46
C ALA A 91 -17.30 2.10 6.93
N PRO A 92 -16.76 3.07 6.17
CA PRO A 92 -16.53 2.92 4.73
C PRO A 92 -15.21 2.20 4.43
N GLY A 93 -15.04 1.74 3.19
CA GLY A 93 -13.79 1.18 2.68
C GLY A 93 -13.59 -0.33 2.94
N ASP A 94 -12.48 -0.85 2.42
CA ASP A 94 -12.04 -2.22 2.70
C ASP A 94 -11.39 -2.30 4.09
N PRO A 95 -11.71 -3.30 4.94
CA PRO A 95 -11.23 -3.35 6.32
C PRO A 95 -9.70 -3.39 6.44
N GLN A 96 -8.98 -3.99 5.47
CA GLN A 96 -7.51 -3.97 5.51
C GLN A 96 -6.99 -2.58 5.17
N HIS A 97 -7.55 -1.92 4.16
CA HIS A 97 -7.17 -0.53 3.84
C HIS A 97 -7.51 0.44 4.98
N VAL A 98 -8.66 0.28 5.65
CA VAL A 98 -9.04 1.10 6.81
C VAL A 98 -8.07 0.87 7.96
N LEU A 99 -7.69 -0.37 8.25
CA LEU A 99 -6.67 -0.66 9.26
C LEU A 99 -5.32 -0.04 8.88
N MET A 100 -4.92 -0.13 7.61
CA MET A 100 -3.68 0.45 7.11
C MET A 100 -3.66 1.97 7.25
N ALA A 101 -4.77 2.63 6.92
CA ALA A 101 -4.96 4.06 7.10
C ALA A 101 -4.78 4.49 8.56
N ASN A 102 -5.42 3.76 9.48
CA ASN A 102 -5.40 4.09 10.91
C ASN A 102 -4.08 3.77 11.62
N ALA A 103 -3.34 2.75 11.17
CA ALA A 103 -2.24 2.19 11.98
C ALA A 103 -0.89 2.08 11.26
N PHE A 104 -0.85 2.16 9.93
CA PHE A 104 0.36 1.84 9.16
C PHE A 104 0.90 2.98 8.30
N VAL A 105 0.17 4.10 8.12
CA VAL A 105 0.62 5.24 7.31
C VAL A 105 2.03 5.69 7.70
N ASP A 106 2.28 5.94 8.98
CA ASP A 106 3.59 6.41 9.46
C ASP A 106 4.70 5.38 9.24
N ALA A 107 4.41 4.10 9.49
CA ALA A 107 5.37 3.02 9.31
C ALA A 107 5.72 2.82 7.81
N MET A 108 4.73 2.92 6.93
CA MET A 108 4.94 2.86 5.48
C MET A 108 5.72 4.06 4.97
N ALA A 109 5.36 5.27 5.41
CA ALA A 109 6.07 6.50 5.08
C ALA A 109 7.53 6.44 5.49
N ASN A 110 7.79 6.01 6.73
CA ASN A 110 9.15 5.87 7.25
C ASN A 110 9.96 4.80 6.50
N SER A 111 9.31 3.69 6.11
CA SER A 111 9.97 2.65 5.29
C SER A 111 10.34 3.18 3.91
N LEU A 112 9.46 3.97 3.28
CA LEU A 112 9.70 4.59 1.98
C LEU A 112 10.79 5.66 2.04
N GLU A 113 10.77 6.51 3.07
CA GLU A 113 11.81 7.52 3.32
C GLU A 113 13.19 6.88 3.50
N GLN A 114 13.28 5.82 4.30
CA GLN A 114 14.53 5.09 4.50
C GLN A 114 15.02 4.40 3.22
N TRP A 115 14.10 3.89 2.39
CA TRP A 115 14.46 3.29 1.10
C TRP A 115 14.97 4.34 0.11
N HIS A 116 14.28 5.49 0.00
CA HIS A 116 14.63 6.56 -0.93
C HIS A 116 15.92 7.27 -0.51
N ASN A 117 16.09 7.51 0.80
CA ASN A 117 17.28 8.08 1.42
C ASN A 117 17.76 9.39 0.77
N ASP A 118 16.81 10.23 0.33
CA ASP A 118 17.08 11.55 -0.24
C ASP A 118 16.79 12.65 0.81
N PRO A 119 17.81 13.33 1.35
CA PRO A 119 17.63 14.39 2.34
C PRO A 119 17.05 15.68 1.77
N SER A 120 16.95 15.82 0.45
CA SER A 120 16.32 16.99 -0.20
C SER A 120 14.79 16.91 -0.22
N VAL A 121 14.23 15.72 0.03
CA VAL A 121 12.78 15.49 0.08
C VAL A 121 12.31 15.55 1.54
N ALA A 122 11.31 16.39 1.80
CA ALA A 122 10.74 16.53 3.14
C ALA A 122 9.95 15.28 3.55
N SER A 123 10.03 14.87 4.83
CA SER A 123 9.40 13.63 5.32
C SER A 123 7.90 13.55 5.05
N ILE A 124 7.19 14.70 5.05
CA ILE A 124 5.76 14.79 4.75
C ILE A 124 5.40 14.28 3.34
N GLU A 125 6.31 14.35 2.37
CA GLU A 125 6.07 13.83 1.03
C GLU A 125 5.95 12.31 1.03
N TYR A 126 6.72 11.61 1.88
CA TYR A 126 6.59 10.15 2.04
C TYR A 126 5.30 9.79 2.78
N THR A 127 4.88 10.59 3.76
CA THR A 127 3.57 10.43 4.42
C THR A 127 2.44 10.58 3.42
N ARG A 128 2.49 11.59 2.55
CA ARG A 128 1.51 11.78 1.47
C ARG A 128 1.46 10.59 0.52
N MET A 129 2.64 10.07 0.16
CA MET A 129 2.74 8.88 -0.67
C MET A 129 2.19 7.63 0.02
N ALA A 130 2.35 7.48 1.33
CA ALA A 130 1.84 6.32 2.06
C ALA A 130 0.31 6.19 2.03
N TRP A 131 -0.43 7.31 1.88
CA TRP A 131 -1.90 7.34 1.66
C TRP A 131 -2.31 6.89 0.24
N SER A 132 -1.92 5.68 -0.16
CA SER A 132 -2.15 5.15 -1.51
C SER A 132 -3.21 4.05 -1.56
N GLY A 133 -3.62 3.70 -2.79
CA GLY A 133 -4.60 2.63 -3.01
C GLY A 133 -5.99 2.98 -2.44
N GLY A 134 -6.65 1.98 -1.86
CA GLY A 134 -7.98 2.12 -1.26
C GLY A 134 -7.98 2.74 0.15
N MET A 135 -6.82 3.14 0.69
CA MET A 135 -6.74 3.78 2.02
C MET A 135 -7.46 5.13 2.07
N ARG A 136 -7.65 5.77 0.90
CA ARG A 136 -8.36 7.05 0.77
C ARG A 136 -9.88 6.92 0.95
N ASP A 137 -10.41 5.71 0.97
CA ASP A 137 -11.83 5.43 1.20
C ASP A 137 -12.16 5.27 2.70
N SER A 138 -11.24 5.67 3.59
CA SER A 138 -11.38 5.51 5.05
C SER A 138 -11.72 6.83 5.74
N ASP A 139 -12.43 6.74 6.88
CA ASP A 139 -12.74 7.92 7.71
C ASP A 139 -11.47 8.67 8.14
N ALA A 140 -10.38 7.96 8.43
CA ALA A 140 -9.10 8.58 8.80
C ALA A 140 -8.53 9.48 7.70
N TYR A 141 -8.79 9.16 6.43
CA TYR A 141 -8.45 10.04 5.31
C TYR A 141 -9.41 11.24 5.22
N GLU A 142 -10.72 11.01 5.44
CA GLU A 142 -11.73 12.06 5.42
C GLU A 142 -11.52 13.12 6.52
N GLU A 143 -10.93 12.73 7.65
CA GLU A 143 -10.56 13.63 8.75
C GLU A 143 -9.41 14.58 8.43
N LEU A 144 -8.62 14.30 7.38
CA LEU A 144 -7.57 15.22 6.91
C LEU A 144 -8.21 16.48 6.34
N ASP A 145 -7.51 17.63 6.43
CA ASP A 145 -8.01 18.83 5.79
C ASP A 145 -8.00 18.70 4.26
N PHE A 146 -8.90 19.43 3.60
CA PHE A 146 -9.08 19.36 2.14
C PHE A 146 -7.80 19.66 1.36
N THR A 147 -6.89 20.49 1.88
CA THR A 147 -5.62 20.79 1.20
C THR A 147 -4.74 19.56 1.20
N GLU A 148 -4.59 18.91 2.35
CA GLU A 148 -3.76 17.71 2.49
C GLU A 148 -4.29 16.55 1.64
N GLN A 149 -5.61 16.35 1.60
CA GLN A 149 -6.24 15.36 0.71
C GLN A 149 -5.88 15.61 -0.77
N ASN A 150 -5.93 16.86 -1.23
CA ASN A 150 -5.56 17.20 -2.61
C ASN A 150 -4.07 17.00 -2.90
N LEU A 151 -3.20 17.29 -1.92
CA LEU A 151 -1.76 17.06 -2.05
C LEU A 151 -1.44 15.57 -2.11
N ILE A 152 -2.12 14.73 -1.33
CA ILE A 152 -2.01 13.27 -1.41
C ILE A 152 -2.41 12.76 -2.80
N ILE A 153 -3.58 13.17 -3.31
CA ILE A 153 -4.06 12.76 -4.63
C ILE A 153 -3.09 13.19 -5.72
N SER A 154 -2.63 14.45 -5.68
CA SER A 154 -1.71 14.99 -6.68
C SER A 154 -0.37 14.27 -6.66
N ARG A 155 0.20 14.05 -5.46
CA ARG A 155 1.44 13.31 -5.26
C ARG A 155 1.34 11.89 -5.82
N ASP A 156 0.27 11.16 -5.48
CA ASP A 156 0.06 9.80 -6.00
C ASP A 156 -0.03 9.78 -7.53
N ALA A 157 -0.82 10.68 -8.11
CA ALA A 157 -1.04 10.73 -9.55
C ALA A 157 0.23 11.14 -10.32
N ILE A 158 1.04 12.06 -9.77
CA ILE A 158 2.28 12.52 -10.41
C ILE A 158 3.36 11.43 -10.39
N GLU A 159 3.58 10.78 -9.26
CA GLU A 159 4.54 9.65 -9.16
C GLU A 159 4.07 8.43 -9.97
N SER A 160 2.76 8.23 -10.04
CA SER A 160 2.13 7.20 -10.90
C SER A 160 2.05 7.59 -12.38
N ARG A 161 2.49 8.80 -12.75
CA ARG A 161 2.51 9.31 -14.12
C ARG A 161 1.13 9.44 -14.79
N GLU A 162 0.09 9.57 -13.98
CA GLU A 162 -1.27 9.87 -14.38
C GLU A 162 -1.48 11.38 -14.60
N LEU A 163 -0.71 12.21 -13.89
CA LEU A 163 -0.68 13.66 -14.03
C LEU A 163 0.74 14.19 -14.30
N PRO A 164 0.88 15.32 -15.02
CA PRO A 164 2.17 15.96 -15.19
C PRO A 164 2.64 16.61 -13.86
N PRO A 165 3.96 16.64 -13.59
CA PRO A 165 4.51 17.35 -12.43
C PRO A 165 4.19 18.84 -12.46
N SER A 166 4.05 19.44 -11.29
CA SER A 166 3.82 20.88 -11.13
C SER A 166 4.92 21.53 -10.29
N LEU A 167 4.89 22.87 -10.18
CA LEU A 167 5.79 23.58 -9.27
C LEU A 167 5.50 23.25 -7.80
N GLU A 168 4.23 23.02 -7.47
CA GLU A 168 3.77 22.72 -6.11
C GLU A 168 4.01 21.26 -5.72
N VAL A 169 3.90 20.36 -6.69
CA VAL A 169 4.10 18.92 -6.52
C VAL A 169 5.07 18.44 -7.61
N PRO A 170 6.39 18.64 -7.42
CA PRO A 170 7.39 18.21 -8.40
C PRO A 170 7.56 16.69 -8.36
N LEU A 171 8.00 16.08 -9.46
CA LEU A 171 8.35 14.66 -9.47
C LEU A 171 9.54 14.41 -8.52
N LEU A 172 9.41 13.42 -7.63
CA LEU A 172 10.46 13.05 -6.68
C LEU A 172 11.23 11.83 -7.17
N GLY A 173 10.52 10.80 -7.62
CA GLY A 173 11.14 9.58 -8.12
C GLY A 173 11.73 9.73 -9.53
N ILE A 174 12.60 8.79 -9.89
CA ILE A 174 13.22 8.71 -11.21
C ILE A 174 12.34 7.83 -12.11
N ILE A 175 12.16 8.26 -13.36
CA ILE A 175 11.50 7.45 -14.39
C ILE A 175 12.53 6.43 -14.90
N PRO A 176 12.24 5.11 -14.85
CA PRO A 176 13.12 4.11 -15.43
C PRO A 176 13.33 4.42 -16.92
N THR A 177 14.57 4.73 -17.32
CA THR A 177 14.84 5.14 -18.70
C THR A 177 15.01 3.96 -19.66
N ASN A 178 15.07 2.72 -19.17
CA ASN A 178 15.10 1.49 -19.96
C ASN A 178 14.72 0.29 -19.07
N CYS A 179 13.59 -0.36 -19.34
CA CYS A 179 13.30 -1.73 -18.90
C CYS A 179 13.11 -2.62 -20.12
#